data_AF-A0A1B2M4L5-F1
#
_entry.id   AF-A0A1B2M4L5-F1
#
_cell.length_a   1.000
_cell.length_b   1.000
_cell.length_c   1.000
_cell.angle_alpha   90.00
_cell.angle_beta   90.00
_cell.angle_gamma   90.00
#
_symmetry.space_group_name_H-M   'P 1'
#
loop_
_entity.id
_entity.type
_entity.pdbx_description
1 polymer ?
#
loop_
_entity_poly.entity_id
_entity_poly.type
_entity_poly.pdbx_seq_one_letter_code
_entity_poly.pdbx_strand_id
1 'polypeptide(L)'
;DNKSIILNNCNVANKERYIKIEDPKKLTELDKRWPQLRYDKLYGIDKQYLWEKEFLKHGTCSINRYKQAAYFDLAMKIKDRFDLLGTLRNHGINPGSTYDLDDIERAIKTVSIKVPSLKCIEKPPGNVELNEIGICLDPEAKYTVPCPRTGSCHELGPRIKFR
;
A
#
# COMPACT_ATOMS: atom_id res chain seq x y z
N ASP A 1 20.91 -10.81 8.91
CA ASP A 1 19.45 -10.72 9.12
C ASP A 1 19.04 -9.31 9.52
N ASN A 2 18.55 -8.51 8.56
CA ASN A 2 18.04 -7.17 8.84
C ASN A 2 16.53 -7.26 9.08
N LYS A 3 16.12 -7.57 10.31
CA LYS A 3 14.70 -7.59 10.70
C LYS A 3 14.19 -6.15 10.74
N SER A 4 13.72 -5.67 9.59
CA SER A 4 13.04 -4.37 9.49
C SER A 4 11.65 -4.49 10.11
N ILE A 5 11.35 -3.62 11.06
CA ILE A 5 10.04 -3.54 11.73
C ILE A 5 9.34 -2.29 11.23
N ILE A 6 8.03 -2.40 10.93
CA ILE A 6 7.22 -1.25 10.53
C ILE A 6 7.08 -0.29 11.71
N LEU A 7 7.60 0.93 11.55
CA LEU A 7 7.36 2.02 12.49
C LEU A 7 5.87 2.36 12.52
N ASN A 8 5.31 2.40 13.72
CA ASN A 8 3.91 2.74 13.95
C ASN A 8 3.75 3.38 15.34
N ASN A 9 2.65 4.12 15.51
CA ASN A 9 2.27 4.80 16.76
C ASN A 9 3.40 5.67 17.33
N CYS A 10 4.10 6.40 16.46
CA CYS A 10 5.23 7.21 16.88
C CYS A 10 4.78 8.31 17.83
N ASN A 11 5.43 8.40 18.98
CA ASN A 11 5.13 9.43 19.98
C ASN A 11 5.58 10.79 19.44
N VAL A 12 4.62 11.62 19.05
CA VAL A 12 4.86 13.00 18.64
C VAL A 12 4.69 13.87 19.89
N ALA A 13 5.73 14.62 20.27
CA ALA A 13 5.79 15.41 21.51
C ALA A 13 4.57 16.34 21.70
N ASN A 14 3.96 16.75 20.59
CA ASN A 14 2.63 17.35 20.56
C ASN A 14 1.68 16.28 20.04
N LYS A 15 0.66 15.87 20.81
CA LYS A 15 -0.39 14.91 20.43
C LYS A 15 -1.07 15.32 19.12
N GLU A 16 -0.42 15.09 17.98
CA GLU A 16 -0.95 15.50 16.68
C GLU A 16 -2.29 14.80 16.48
N ARG A 17 -3.28 15.62 16.16
CA ARG A 17 -4.63 15.16 15.90
C ARG A 17 -4.83 15.12 14.40
N TYR A 18 -5.64 14.17 13.96
CA TYR A 18 -6.10 14.16 12.59
C TYR A 18 -6.95 15.40 12.32
N ILE A 19 -6.62 16.13 11.26
CA ILE A 19 -7.41 17.27 10.78
C ILE A 19 -8.35 16.73 9.72
N LYS A 20 -9.67 16.79 9.95
CA LYS A 20 -10.65 16.31 8.96
C LYS A 20 -10.44 17.02 7.61
N ILE A 21 -10.40 16.25 6.52
CA ILE A 21 -10.24 16.80 5.17
C ILE A 21 -11.61 17.33 4.73
N GLU A 22 -11.71 18.63 4.44
CA GLU A 22 -12.98 19.25 4.04
C GLU A 22 -13.04 19.62 2.55
N ASP A 23 -11.88 19.76 1.89
CA ASP A 23 -11.81 20.07 0.46
C ASP A 23 -12.46 18.96 -0.39
N PRO A 24 -13.59 19.23 -1.09
CA PRO A 24 -14.31 18.24 -1.88
C PRO A 24 -13.47 17.62 -3.00
N LYS A 25 -12.56 18.39 -3.59
CA LYS A 25 -11.67 17.90 -4.65
C LYS A 25 -10.68 16.90 -4.06
N LYS A 26 -10.06 17.24 -2.93
CA LYS A 26 -9.13 16.35 -2.23
C LYS A 26 -9.81 15.07 -1.76
N LEU A 27 -11.03 15.16 -1.25
CA LEU A 27 -11.84 13.99 -0.86
C LEU A 27 -12.11 13.07 -2.05
N THR A 28 -12.51 13.63 -3.19
CA THR A 28 -12.81 12.86 -4.40
C THR A 28 -11.56 12.15 -4.94
N GLU A 29 -10.43 12.85 -5.01
CA GLU A 29 -9.18 12.28 -5.53
C GLU A 29 -8.58 11.25 -4.58
N LEU A 30 -8.70 11.44 -3.26
CA LEU A 30 -8.23 10.49 -2.26
C LEU A 30 -9.10 9.24 -2.23
N ASP A 31 -10.43 9.35 -2.26
CA ASP A 31 -11.35 8.20 -2.29
C ASP A 31 -11.13 7.32 -3.53
N LYS A 32 -10.84 7.95 -4.68
CA LYS A 32 -10.50 7.21 -5.92
C LYS A 32 -9.23 6.35 -5.78
N ARG A 33 -8.25 6.78 -4.98
CA ARG A 33 -6.92 6.15 -4.87
C ARG A 33 -6.75 5.31 -3.62
N TRP A 34 -7.48 5.65 -2.57
CA TRP A 34 -7.44 5.03 -1.26
C TRP A 34 -8.86 4.87 -0.70
N PRO A 35 -9.71 4.06 -1.37
CA PRO A 35 -11.09 3.84 -0.97
C PRO A 35 -11.18 3.12 0.38
N GLN A 36 -12.23 3.42 1.12
CA GLN A 36 -12.44 2.86 2.46
C GLN A 36 -13.40 1.68 2.39
N LEU A 37 -12.95 0.56 1.80
CA LEU A 37 -13.77 -0.60 1.40
C LEU A 37 -14.59 -1.29 2.51
N ARG A 38 -14.40 -0.91 3.79
CA ARG A 38 -15.19 -1.41 4.93
C ARG A 38 -16.47 -0.59 5.19
N TYR A 39 -16.64 0.54 4.51
CA TYR A 39 -17.71 1.49 4.73
C TYR A 39 -18.37 1.87 3.40
N ASP A 40 -19.64 2.26 3.45
CA ASP A 40 -20.31 2.89 2.31
C ASP A 40 -19.58 4.18 1.91
N LYS A 41 -19.54 4.49 0.62
CA LYS A 41 -18.77 5.63 0.09
C LYS A 41 -19.07 6.96 0.79
N LEU A 42 -20.35 7.33 0.91
CA LEU A 42 -20.75 8.59 1.54
C LEU A 42 -20.37 8.62 3.03
N TYR A 43 -20.55 7.50 3.72
CA TYR A 43 -20.17 7.37 5.12
C TYR A 43 -18.65 7.45 5.30
N GLY A 44 -17.88 6.79 4.43
CA GLY A 44 -16.43 6.84 4.42
C GLY A 44 -15.91 8.26 4.18
N ILE A 45 -16.46 8.98 3.20
CA ILE A 45 -16.09 10.38 2.92
C ILE A 45 -16.40 11.30 4.11
N ASP A 46 -17.56 11.12 4.76
CA ASP A 46 -17.90 11.93 5.94
C ASP A 46 -17.03 11.57 7.16
N LYS A 47 -16.85 10.29 7.48
CA LYS A 47 -16.17 9.88 8.72
C LYS A 47 -14.66 9.77 8.62
N GLN A 48 -14.12 9.44 7.46
CA GLN A 48 -12.68 9.38 7.18
C GLN A 48 -11.90 8.42 8.09
N TYR A 49 -12.58 7.42 8.69
CA TYR A 49 -12.00 6.57 9.74
C TYR A 49 -10.74 5.82 9.32
N LEU A 50 -10.69 5.32 8.09
CA LEU A 50 -9.48 4.64 7.61
C LEU A 50 -8.33 5.64 7.50
N TRP A 51 -8.57 6.80 6.90
CA TRP A 51 -7.54 7.81 6.69
C TRP A 51 -7.03 8.38 8.01
N GLU A 52 -7.92 8.67 8.96
CA GLU A 52 -7.55 9.06 10.32
C GLU A 52 -6.67 8.00 10.98
N LYS A 53 -7.10 6.75 10.98
CA LYS A 53 -6.37 5.64 11.60
C LYS A 53 -4.98 5.45 10.98
N GLU A 54 -4.89 5.46 9.65
CA GLU A 54 -3.62 5.29 8.95
C GLU A 54 -2.67 6.47 9.17
N PHE A 55 -3.19 7.71 9.19
CA PHE A 55 -2.37 8.87 9.51
C PHE A 55 -1.85 8.83 10.96
N LEU A 56 -2.73 8.59 11.94
CA LEU A 56 -2.34 8.55 13.36
C LEU A 56 -1.35 7.41 13.64
N LYS A 57 -1.57 6.25 13.02
CA LYS A 57 -0.71 5.07 13.21
C LYS A 57 0.61 5.15 12.45
N HIS A 58 0.62 5.63 11.21
CA HIS A 58 1.80 5.58 10.33
C HIS A 58 2.27 6.96 9.87
N GLY A 59 1.37 7.86 9.50
CA GLY A 59 1.72 9.22 9.04
C GLY A 59 2.51 10.02 10.09
N THR A 60 2.13 9.91 11.36
CA THR A 60 2.81 10.56 12.51
C THR A 60 4.29 10.20 12.62
N CYS A 61 4.71 9.01 12.18
CA CYS A 61 6.11 8.60 12.15
C CYS A 61 6.96 9.37 11.11
N SER A 62 6.32 10.04 10.17
CA SER A 62 6.97 10.83 9.11
C SER A 62 6.75 12.34 9.26
N ILE A 63 6.18 12.78 10.38
CA ILE A 63 5.61 14.12 10.55
C ILE A 63 6.61 15.27 10.47
N ASN A 64 7.89 14.99 10.73
CA ASN A 64 8.97 15.97 10.59
C ASN A 64 9.28 16.29 9.12
N ARG A 65 8.86 15.44 8.18
CA ARG A 65 9.01 15.64 6.72
C ARG A 65 7.67 15.93 6.04
N TYR A 66 6.66 15.14 6.37
CA TYR A 66 5.35 15.22 5.74
C TYR A 66 4.28 15.48 6.79
N LYS A 67 3.82 16.72 6.88
CA LYS A 67 2.58 17.06 7.59
C LYS A 67 1.38 16.39 6.93
N GLN A 68 0.26 16.27 7.63
CA GLN A 68 -0.89 15.48 7.19
C GLN A 68 -1.30 15.71 5.73
N ALA A 69 -1.44 16.97 5.31
CA ALA A 69 -1.81 17.29 3.94
C ALA A 69 -0.82 16.70 2.92
N ALA A 70 0.49 16.87 3.15
CA ALA A 70 1.57 16.36 2.32
C ALA A 70 1.68 14.83 2.37
N TYR A 71 1.37 14.20 3.51
CA TYR A 71 1.34 12.74 3.63
C TYR A 71 0.31 12.12 2.67
N PHE A 72 -0.91 12.64 2.65
CA PHE A 72 -1.95 12.15 1.72
C PHE A 72 -1.66 12.51 0.27
N ASP A 73 -1.13 13.71 0.00
CA ASP A 73 -0.74 14.10 -1.36
C ASP A 73 0.37 13.21 -1.91
N LEU A 74 1.34 12.86 -1.05
CA LEU A 74 2.41 11.94 -1.41
C LEU A 74 1.87 10.53 -1.68
N ALA A 75 0.96 10.02 -0.83
CA ALA A 75 0.35 8.72 -1.04
C ALA A 75 -0.39 8.63 -2.39
N MET A 76 -1.18 9.66 -2.73
CA MET A 76 -1.85 9.75 -4.02
C MET A 76 -0.86 9.79 -5.19
N LYS A 77 0.20 10.61 -5.08
CA LYS A 77 1.26 10.71 -6.10
C LYS A 77 1.98 9.38 -6.32
N ILE A 78 2.27 8.65 -5.23
CA ILE A 78 2.89 7.31 -5.31
C ILE A 78 1.93 6.33 -5.98
N LYS A 79 0.64 6.35 -5.63
CA LYS A 79 -0.37 5.47 -6.23
C LYS A 79 -0.52 5.69 -7.74
N ASP A 80 -0.34 6.91 -8.21
CA ASP A 80 -0.39 7.27 -9.64
C ASP A 80 0.92 6.95 -10.38
N ARG A 81 2.04 6.85 -9.66
CA ARG A 81 3.36 6.50 -10.23
C ARG A 81 3.44 5.04 -10.69
N PHE A 82 2.66 4.13 -10.09
CA PHE A 82 2.74 2.69 -10.35
C PHE A 82 1.40 2.13 -10.81
N ASP A 83 1.25 1.90 -12.12
CA ASP A 83 0.13 1.13 -12.67
C ASP A 83 0.41 -0.38 -12.54
N LEU A 84 0.21 -0.91 -11.33
CA LEU A 84 0.46 -2.33 -11.04
C LEU A 84 -0.46 -3.26 -11.83
N LEU A 85 -1.73 -2.88 -12.03
CA LEU A 85 -2.66 -3.73 -12.77
C LEU A 85 -2.30 -3.78 -14.25
N GLY A 86 -2.02 -2.63 -14.87
CA GLY A 86 -1.53 -2.59 -16.25
C GLY A 86 -0.21 -3.35 -16.41
N THR A 87 0.72 -3.19 -15.47
CA THR A 87 2.00 -3.93 -15.47
C THR A 87 1.78 -5.43 -15.43
N LEU A 88 0.98 -5.94 -14.49
CA LEU A 88 0.70 -7.37 -14.37
C LEU A 88 0.04 -7.90 -15.65
N ARG A 89 -0.95 -7.19 -16.20
CA ARG A 89 -1.63 -7.56 -17.46
C ARG A 89 -0.68 -7.64 -18.65
N ASN A 90 0.24 -6.69 -18.78
CA ASN A 90 1.26 -6.69 -19.85
C ASN A 90 2.21 -7.90 -19.77
N HIS A 91 2.32 -8.52 -18.59
CA HIS A 91 3.05 -9.77 -18.35
C HIS A 91 2.16 -11.03 -18.40
N GLY A 92 0.90 -10.92 -18.87
CA GLY A 92 -0.04 -12.04 -18.93
C GLY A 92 -0.67 -12.42 -17.58
N ILE A 93 -0.43 -11.63 -16.53
CA ILE A 93 -0.95 -11.84 -15.18
C ILE A 93 -2.27 -11.08 -15.04
N ASN A 94 -3.37 -11.81 -15.21
CA ASN A 94 -4.73 -11.31 -15.20
C ASN A 94 -5.48 -11.77 -13.93
N PRO A 95 -6.38 -10.93 -13.39
CA PRO A 95 -7.29 -11.36 -12.33
C PRO A 95 -8.10 -12.60 -12.75
N GLY A 96 -8.38 -13.49 -11.80
CA GLY A 96 -9.12 -14.74 -11.97
C GLY A 96 -8.26 -16.01 -12.15
N SER A 97 -6.94 -15.88 -12.27
CA SER A 97 -6.01 -17.00 -12.55
C SER A 97 -4.92 -17.16 -11.49
N THR A 98 -4.17 -18.27 -11.57
CA THR A 98 -3.07 -18.60 -10.64
C THR A 98 -1.73 -18.58 -11.36
N TYR A 99 -0.74 -17.93 -10.74
CA TYR A 99 0.58 -17.65 -11.30
C TYR A 99 1.68 -18.09 -10.34
N ASP A 100 2.90 -18.22 -10.87
CA ASP A 100 4.07 -18.44 -10.03
C ASP A 100 4.44 -17.13 -9.33
N LEU A 101 4.78 -17.23 -8.05
CA LEU A 101 5.19 -16.08 -7.23
C LEU A 101 6.34 -15.31 -7.88
N ASP A 102 7.30 -16.04 -8.46
CA ASP A 102 8.45 -15.44 -9.12
C ASP A 102 8.05 -14.66 -10.39
N ASP A 103 7.00 -15.08 -11.10
CA ASP A 103 6.48 -14.36 -12.27
C ASP A 103 5.85 -13.03 -11.85
N ILE A 104 5.06 -13.06 -10.76
CA ILE A 104 4.45 -11.86 -10.16
C ILE A 104 5.54 -10.89 -9.69
N GLU A 105 6.55 -11.39 -8.96
CA GLU A 105 7.65 -10.57 -8.47
C GLU A 105 8.43 -9.93 -9.63
N ARG A 106 8.79 -10.72 -10.66
CA ARG A 106 9.51 -10.22 -11.83
C ARG A 106 8.71 -9.16 -12.59
N ALA A 107 7.41 -9.39 -12.80
CA ALA A 107 6.54 -8.43 -13.47
C ALA A 107 6.51 -7.09 -12.72
N ILE A 108 6.28 -7.10 -11.40
CA ILE A 108 6.24 -5.87 -10.59
C ILE A 108 7.60 -5.17 -10.57
N LYS A 109 8.69 -5.93 -10.53
CA LYS A 109 10.06 -5.40 -10.51
C LYS A 109 10.42 -4.59 -11.76
N THR A 110 9.72 -4.78 -12.88
CA THR A 110 9.92 -3.96 -14.09
C THR A 110 9.59 -2.49 -13.87
N VAL A 111 8.61 -2.19 -13.01
CA VAL A 111 8.20 -0.82 -12.68
C VAL A 111 8.70 -0.35 -11.33
N SER A 112 8.81 -1.24 -10.34
CA SER A 112 9.35 -0.88 -9.02
C SER A 112 10.87 -0.78 -9.02
N ILE A 113 11.56 -1.33 -10.03
CA ILE A 113 13.04 -1.40 -10.19
C ILE A 113 13.75 -2.22 -9.11
N LYS A 114 13.33 -2.10 -7.86
CA LYS A 114 13.79 -2.84 -6.70
C LYS A 114 12.77 -3.90 -6.30
N VAL A 115 13.25 -4.88 -5.53
CA VAL A 115 12.41 -6.00 -5.06
C VAL A 115 11.21 -5.47 -4.27
N PRO A 116 9.97 -5.83 -4.66
CA PRO A 116 8.76 -5.48 -3.92
C PRO A 116 8.58 -6.40 -2.70
N SER A 117 7.66 -6.03 -1.81
CA SER A 117 7.16 -6.92 -0.75
C SER A 117 5.79 -7.46 -1.15
N LEU A 118 5.66 -8.78 -1.32
CA LEU A 118 4.39 -9.41 -1.69
C LEU A 118 3.75 -10.07 -0.48
N LYS A 119 2.52 -9.67 -0.13
CA LYS A 119 1.75 -10.29 0.94
C LYS A 119 0.60 -11.08 0.37
N CYS A 120 0.49 -12.32 0.83
CA CYS A 120 -0.54 -13.25 0.45
C CYS A 120 -1.39 -13.63 1.65
N ILE A 121 -2.62 -14.03 1.38
CA ILE A 121 -3.54 -14.59 2.37
C ILE A 121 -3.93 -15.99 1.93
N GLU A 122 -4.09 -16.89 2.89
CA GLU A 122 -4.65 -18.21 2.63
C GLU A 122 -6.17 -18.18 2.84
N LYS A 123 -6.92 -18.70 1.87
CA LYS A 123 -8.37 -18.87 1.95
C LYS A 123 -8.72 -20.36 1.90
N PRO A 124 -9.48 -20.86 2.89
CA PRO A 124 -9.98 -22.21 2.85
C PRO A 124 -10.94 -22.47 1.67
N PRO A 125 -10.89 -23.66 1.03
CA PRO A 125 -9.87 -24.69 1.19
C PRO A 125 -8.65 -24.43 0.26
N GLY A 126 -7.49 -24.12 0.85
CA GLY A 126 -6.17 -24.24 0.23
C GLY A 126 -5.76 -23.23 -0.86
N ASN A 127 -6.48 -22.11 -1.04
CA ASN A 127 -6.13 -21.12 -2.06
C ASN A 127 -5.31 -19.98 -1.45
N VAL A 128 -4.07 -19.81 -1.90
CA VAL A 128 -3.24 -18.65 -1.55
C VAL A 128 -3.50 -17.54 -2.56
N GLU A 129 -3.96 -16.39 -2.08
CA GLU A 129 -4.31 -15.23 -2.90
C GLU A 129 -3.35 -14.06 -2.65
N LEU A 130 -2.93 -13.37 -3.72
CA LEU A 130 -2.20 -12.11 -3.61
C LEU A 130 -3.11 -11.05 -2.98
N ASN A 131 -2.68 -10.45 -1.87
CA ASN A 131 -3.49 -9.51 -1.09
C ASN A 131 -2.95 -8.08 -1.15
N GLU A 132 -1.65 -7.89 -0.94
CA GLU A 132 -1.02 -6.57 -0.98
C GLU A 132 0.33 -6.62 -1.71
N ILE A 133 0.63 -5.55 -2.44
CA ILE A 133 1.95 -5.29 -3.03
C ILE A 133 2.53 -4.06 -2.35
N GLY A 134 3.69 -4.21 -1.70
CA GLY A 134 4.46 -3.13 -1.13
C GLY A 134 5.60 -2.70 -2.05
N ILE A 135 5.70 -1.41 -2.34
CA ILE A 135 6.86 -0.79 -2.99
C ILE A 135 7.52 0.14 -1.98
N CYS A 136 8.83 -0.01 -1.79
CA CYS A 136 9.59 0.74 -0.81
C CYS A 136 10.30 1.92 -1.48
N LEU A 137 10.30 3.04 -0.77
CA LEU A 137 10.90 4.29 -1.22
C LEU A 137 11.89 4.78 -0.18
N ASP A 138 12.82 5.63 -0.60
CA ASP A 138 13.63 6.41 0.33
C ASP A 138 12.75 7.40 1.12
N PRO A 139 13.24 7.97 2.25
CA PRO A 139 12.45 8.89 3.07
C PRO A 139 11.91 10.12 2.33
N GLU A 140 12.60 10.56 1.27
CA GLU A 140 12.20 11.69 0.42
C GLU A 140 11.25 11.26 -0.72
N ALA A 141 10.86 9.99 -0.77
CA ALA A 141 9.99 9.37 -1.76
C ALA A 141 10.40 9.62 -3.23
N LYS A 142 11.69 9.85 -3.45
CA LYS A 142 12.29 10.16 -4.74
C LYS A 142 12.65 8.88 -5.49
N TYR A 143 13.28 7.95 -4.79
CA TYR A 143 13.84 6.73 -5.35
C TYR A 143 13.23 5.49 -4.72
N THR A 144 13.04 4.45 -5.53
CA THR A 144 12.67 3.12 -5.05
C THR A 144 13.87 2.44 -4.38
N VAL A 145 13.66 1.82 -3.24
CA VAL A 145 14.66 1.04 -2.49
C VAL A 145 14.18 -0.41 -2.34
N PRO A 146 15.09 -1.38 -2.13
CA PRO A 146 14.69 -2.77 -1.85
C PRO A 146 13.75 -2.84 -0.65
N CYS A 147 12.61 -3.52 -0.80
CA CYS A 147 11.77 -3.82 0.34
C CYS A 147 12.41 -4.90 1.24
N PRO A 148 12.19 -4.83 2.56
CA PRO A 148 12.42 -5.97 3.43
C PRO A 148 11.59 -7.18 2.95
N ARG A 149 12.19 -8.38 3.01
CA ARG A 149 11.47 -9.64 2.73
C ARG A 149 10.59 -10.04 3.92
N THR A 150 9.59 -9.22 4.22
CA THR A 150 8.57 -9.48 5.26
C THR A 150 7.23 -9.91 4.66
N GLY A 151 7.19 -10.19 3.36
CA GLY A 151 5.99 -10.61 2.64
C GLY A 151 5.65 -12.08 2.91
N SER A 152 4.38 -12.35 3.27
CA SER A 152 3.91 -13.71 3.60
C SER A 152 3.85 -14.66 2.40
N CYS A 153 3.91 -14.16 1.15
CA CYS A 153 3.78 -15.05 -0.02
C CYS A 153 4.85 -16.14 -0.07
N HIS A 154 6.10 -15.82 0.29
CA HIS A 154 7.19 -16.81 0.28
C HIS A 154 7.02 -17.92 1.32
N GLU A 155 6.19 -17.70 2.33
CA GLU A 155 5.89 -18.69 3.39
C GLU A 155 4.67 -19.56 3.05
N LEU A 156 3.81 -19.09 2.13
CA LEU A 156 2.53 -19.73 1.80
C LEU A 156 2.57 -20.57 0.53
N GLY A 157 3.67 -20.54 -0.23
CA GLY A 157 3.93 -21.42 -1.37
C GLY A 157 4.08 -20.68 -2.71
N PRO A 158 4.46 -21.40 -3.78
CA PRO A 158 4.86 -20.78 -5.04
C PRO A 158 3.70 -20.41 -5.96
N ARG A 159 2.50 -20.95 -5.74
CA ARG A 159 1.33 -20.76 -6.63
C ARG A 159 0.36 -19.78 -6.00
N ILE A 160 0.25 -18.59 -6.59
CA ILE A 160 -0.51 -17.47 -6.06
C ILE A 160 -1.65 -17.12 -6.99
N LYS A 161 -2.87 -17.14 -6.48
CA LYS A 161 -4.05 -16.68 -7.19
C LYS A 161 -4.10 -15.16 -7.18
N PHE A 162 -4.22 -14.56 -8.36
CA PHE A 162 -4.56 -13.15 -8.50
C PHE A 162 -6.06 -13.06 -8.68
N ARG A 163 -6.78 -12.68 -7.63
CA ARG A 163 -8.25 -12.65 -7.63
C ARG A 163 -8.81 -11.52 -8.46
#